data_AF-A0A926M0X9-F1
#
_entry.id   AF-A0A926M0X9-F1
#
_cell.length_a   1.000
_cell.length_b   1.000
_cell.length_c   1.000
_cell.angle_alpha   90.00
_cell.angle_beta   90.00
_cell.angle_gamma   90.00
#
_symmetry.space_group_name_H-M   'P 1'
#
loop_
_entity.id
_entity.type
_entity.pdbx_description
1 polymer ?
#
loop_
_entity_poly.entity_id
_entity_poly.type
_entity_poly.pdbx_seq_one_letter_code
_entity_poly.pdbx_strand_id
1 'polypeptide(L)' 'MTKSSNLIDSLEVYVLNNPKEVKPHWVSHFIVPTANELLIKIKNKDGNSGFGLAT' A
#
# COMPACT_ATOMS: atom_id res chain seq x y z
N MET A 1 30.43 -15.45 -0.03
CA MET A 1 29.88 -14.57 1.02
C MET A 1 29.25 -13.37 0.32
N THR A 2 27.96 -13.45 -0.02
CA THR A 2 27.23 -12.36 -0.66
C THR A 2 27.07 -11.22 0.35
N LYS A 3 27.76 -10.10 0.13
CA LYS A 3 27.52 -8.87 0.89
C LYS A 3 26.07 -8.46 0.58
N SER A 4 25.17 -8.67 1.54
CA SER A 4 23.86 -8.03 1.53
C SER A 4 24.08 -6.53 1.74
N SER A 5 24.23 -5.79 0.65
CA SER A 5 24.17 -4.34 0.71
C SER A 5 22.76 -3.95 1.15
N ASN A 6 22.66 -3.19 2.23
CA ASN A 6 21.39 -2.53 2.60
C ASN A 6 21.06 -1.52 1.50
N LEU A 7 20.38 -1.98 0.45
CA LEU A 7 20.07 -1.22 -0.77
C LEU A 7 18.89 -0.27 -0.58
N ILE A 8 17.99 -0.58 0.36
CA ILE A 8 16.82 0.25 0.63
C ILE A 8 17.25 1.51 1.38
N ASP A 9 16.75 2.65 0.94
CA ASP A 9 17.00 3.97 1.51
C ASP A 9 15.79 4.44 2.34
N SER A 10 14.59 4.39 1.74
CA SER A 10 13.36 4.76 2.43
C SER A 10 12.17 3.86 2.07
N LEU A 11 11.22 3.80 3.00
CA LEU A 11 9.92 3.16 2.85
C LEU A 11 8.84 4.16 3.24
N GLU A 12 7.91 4.42 2.33
CA GLU A 12 6.73 5.25 2.58
C GLU A 12 5.49 4.37 2.46
N VAL A 13 4.60 4.44 3.44
CA VAL A 13 3.36 3.65 3.49
C VAL A 13 2.18 4.59 3.62
N TYR A 14 1.22 4.44 2.71
CA TYR A 14 0.00 5.23 2.67
C TYR A 14 -1.21 4.32 2.80
N VAL A 15 -2.15 4.69 3.67
CA VAL A 15 -3.48 4.08 3.69
C VAL A 15 -4.33 4.82 2.67
N LEU A 16 -4.66 4.15 1.58
CA LEU A 16 -5.59 4.61 0.58
C LEU A 16 -6.99 4.22 1.03
N ASN A 17 -7.76 5.23 1.42
CA ASN A 17 -9.18 5.06 1.69
C ASN A 17 -9.94 5.58 0.48
N ASN A 18 -11.01 4.88 0.11
CA ASN A 18 -11.99 5.46 -0.80
C ASN A 18 -12.59 6.75 -0.20
N PRO A 19 -13.12 7.65 -1.04
CA PRO A 19 -13.93 8.75 -0.58
C PRO A 19 -15.01 8.24 0.39
N LYS A 20 -15.40 9.08 1.34
CA LYS A 20 -16.47 8.74 2.30
C LYS A 20 -17.75 8.46 1.50
N GLU A 21 -18.07 7.19 1.29
CA GLU A 21 -19.27 6.82 0.57
C GLU A 21 -20.50 7.14 1.42
N VAL A 22 -21.47 7.80 0.80
CA VAL A 22 -22.73 8.18 1.46
C VAL A 22 -23.65 6.97 1.63
N LYS A 23 -23.42 5.88 0.87
CA LYS A 23 -24.23 4.66 0.90
C LYS A 23 -23.33 3.43 0.95
N PRO A 24 -23.56 2.50 1.89
CA PRO A 24 -22.78 1.28 2.00
C PRO A 24 -22.99 0.34 0.82
N HIS A 25 -21.91 -0.31 0.35
CA HIS A 25 -22.00 -1.46 -0.55
C HIS A 25 -22.44 -2.70 0.22
N TRP A 26 -23.48 -3.36 -0.27
CA TRP A 26 -24.02 -4.59 0.33
C TRP A 26 -23.64 -5.79 -0.52
N VAL A 27 -23.07 -6.81 0.11
CA VAL A 27 -23.04 -8.19 -0.41
C VAL A 27 -23.90 -9.07 0.51
N SER A 28 -24.25 -10.27 0.05
CA SER A 28 -25.39 -11.08 0.52
C SER A 28 -25.75 -10.98 2.02
N HIS A 29 -24.80 -11.07 2.95
CA HIS A 29 -25.08 -11.09 4.38
C HIS A 29 -24.38 -10.00 5.21
N PHE A 30 -23.68 -9.04 4.59
CA PHE A 30 -22.99 -7.98 5.33
C PHE A 30 -22.67 -6.75 4.47
N ILE A 31 -22.51 -5.62 5.15
CA ILE A 31 -21.94 -4.40 4.57
C ILE A 31 -20.46 -4.67 4.29
N VAL A 32 -20.02 -4.40 3.06
CA VAL A 32 -18.61 -4.48 2.72
C VAL A 32 -17.91 -3.31 3.42
N PRO A 33 -16.96 -3.54 4.33
CA PRO A 33 -16.15 -2.46 4.88
C PRO A 33 -15.39 -1.80 3.73
N THR A 34 -15.17 -0.50 3.82
CA THR A 34 -14.39 0.22 2.81
C THR A 34 -13.06 -0.50 2.60
N ALA A 35 -12.78 -0.88 1.35
CA ALA A 35 -11.49 -1.48 1.01
C ALA A 35 -10.40 -0.43 1.27
N ASN A 36 -9.51 -0.73 2.20
CA ASN A 36 -8.36 0.10 2.49
C ASN A 36 -7.16 -0.54 1.79
N GLU A 37 -6.63 0.12 0.77
CA GLU A 37 -5.42 -0.35 0.11
C GLU A 37 -4.21 0.28 0.79
N LEU A 38 -3.14 -0.49 0.96
CA LEU A 38 -1.84 0.05 1.36
C LEU A 38 -1.01 0.30 0.10
N LEU A 39 -0.71 1.57 -0.16
CA LEU A 39 0.32 1.94 -1.13
C LEU A 39 1.66 1.99 -0.42
N ILE A 40 2.56 1.13 -0.89
CA ILE A 40 3.92 1.04 -0.39
C ILE A 40 4.83 1.60 -1.48
N LYS A 41 5.65 2.60 -1.15
CA LYS A 41 6.71 3.11 -2.02
C LYS A 41 8.07 2.82 -1.40
N ILE A 42 8.98 2.32 -2.21
CA ILE A 42 10.34 1.96 -1.80
C ILE A 42 11.31 2.77 -2.65
N LYS A 43 12.26 3.43 -2.01
CA LYS A 43 13.39 4.05 -2.69
C LYS A 43 14.67 3.34 -2.32
N ASN A 44 15.53 3.11 -3.30
CA ASN A 44 16.85 2.53 -3.07
C ASN A 44 17.94 3.61 -3.09
N LYS A 45 19.12 3.27 -2.59
CA LYS A 45 20.28 4.18 -2.50
C LYS A 45 20.85 4.58 -3.87
N ASP A 46 20.49 3.86 -4.94
CA ASP A 46 20.90 4.17 -6.31
C ASP A 46 19.95 5.18 -6.98
N GLY A 47 18.94 5.68 -6.26
CA GLY A 47 17.94 6.62 -6.77
C GLY A 47 16.75 5.96 -7.47
N ASN A 48 16.72 4.64 -7.58
CA ASN A 48 15.58 3.90 -8.14
C ASN A 48 14.41 3.88 -7.14
N SER A 49 13.20 3.88 -7.67
CA SER A 49 11.97 3.78 -6.87
C SER A 49 11.04 2.71 -7.43
N GLY A 50 10.35 2.02 -6.54
CA GLY A 50 9.29 1.07 -6.86
C GLY A 50 8.07 1.30 -5.98
N PHE A 51 6.92 0.79 -6.40
CA PHE A 51 5.70 0.82 -5.60
C PHE A 51 4.94 -0.50 -5.69
N GLY A 52 4.15 -0.78 -4.66
CA GLY A 52 3.26 -1.94 -4.60
C GLY A 52 1.96 -1.58 -3.88
N LEU A 53 0.90 -2.33 -4.21
CA LEU A 53 -0.40 -2.24 -3.54
C LEU A 53 -0.66 -3.53 -2.79
N ALA A 54 -1.21 -3.43 -1.59
CA ALA A 54 -1.69 -4.55 -0.80
C ALA A 54 -3.11 -4.26 -0.30
N THR A 55 -3.94 -5.31 -0.27
CA THR A 55 -5.32 -5.29 0.25
C THR A 55 -5.46 -6.26 1.40
#